data_AF-A0A8T3QG08-F1
#
_entry.id   AF-A0A8T3QG08-F1
#
_cell.length_a   1.000
_cell.length_b   1.000
_cell.length_c   1.000
_cell.angle_alpha   90.00
_cell.angle_beta   90.00
_cell.angle_gamma   90.00
#
_symmetry.space_group_name_H-M   'P 1'
#
loop_
_entity.id
_entity.type
_entity.pdbx_description
1 polymer ?
#
loop_
_entity_poly.entity_id
_entity_poly.type
_entity_poly.pdbx_seq_one_letter_code
_entity_poly.pdbx_strand_id
1 'polypeptide(L)' 'MVPHEPADLPPLPQTRQELMNLHRETRRRRNAAAHGSREHAAAIDLIGRIEVEIARLERAMDPPLV' A
#
# COMPACT_ATOMS: atom_id res chain seq x y z
N MET A 1 6.19 -22.25 10.56
CA MET A 1 5.42 -21.36 9.66
C MET A 1 4.51 -20.54 10.57
N VAL A 2 4.80 -19.26 10.79
CA VAL A 2 3.93 -18.41 11.62
C VAL A 2 2.72 -18.06 10.76
N PRO A 3 1.48 -18.33 11.20
CA PRO A 3 0.30 -17.91 10.46
C PRO A 3 0.27 -16.38 10.42
N HIS A 4 0.33 -15.81 9.22
CA HIS A 4 0.05 -14.39 9.01
C HIS A 4 -1.46 -14.24 9.10
N GLU A 5 -1.99 -14.08 10.32
CA GLU A 5 -3.37 -13.59 10.48
C GLU A 5 -3.50 -12.32 9.63
N PRO A 6 -4.50 -12.24 8.74
CA PRO A 6 -4.78 -10.98 8.07
C PRO A 6 -5.25 -10.05 9.19
N ALA A 7 -4.33 -9.30 9.78
CA ALA A 7 -4.67 -8.24 10.71
C ALA A 7 -5.77 -7.42 10.04
N ASP A 8 -6.84 -7.13 10.80
CA ASP A 8 -7.95 -6.24 10.45
C ASP A 8 -7.42 -4.82 10.17
N LEU A 9 -6.62 -4.71 9.12
CA LEU A 9 -6.04 -3.48 8.67
C LEU A 9 -7.17 -2.72 8.00
N PRO A 10 -7.33 -1.43 8.33
CA PRO A 10 -8.42 -0.64 7.78
C PRO A 10 -8.41 -0.73 6.25
N PRO A 11 -9.61 -0.79 5.63
CA PRO A 11 -9.72 -0.90 4.19
C PRO A 11 -9.03 0.29 3.52
N LEU A 12 -8.39 0.02 2.37
CA LEU A 12 -7.73 1.06 1.59
C LEU A 12 -8.76 1.97 0.91
N PRO A 13 -8.39 3.23 0.64
CA PRO A 13 -9.18 4.11 -0.22
C PRO A 13 -9.44 3.47 -1.59
N GLN A 14 -10.58 3.81 -2.20
CA GLN A 14 -11.05 3.16 -3.44
C GLN A 14 -10.86 4.04 -4.68
N THR A 15 -10.33 5.25 -4.54
CA THR A 15 -9.99 6.11 -5.67
C THR A 15 -8.49 6.17 -5.91
N ARG A 16 -8.08 6.25 -7.18
CA ARG A 16 -6.67 6.35 -7.57
C ARG A 16 -5.98 7.55 -6.91
N GLN A 17 -6.66 8.71 -6.85
CA GLN A 17 -6.08 9.93 -6.28
C GLN A 17 -5.82 9.80 -4.77
N GLU A 18 -6.75 9.21 -4.02
CA GLU A 18 -6.58 9.00 -2.58
C GLU A 18 -5.48 7.98 -2.30
N LEU A 19 -5.40 6.90 -3.10
CA LEU A 19 -4.32 5.93 -3.00
C LEU A 19 -2.95 6.55 -3.27
N MET A 20 -2.84 7.41 -4.28
CA MET A 20 -1.59 8.15 -4.57
C MET A 20 -1.19 9.09 -3.42
N ASN A 21 -2.17 9.76 -2.80
CA ASN A 21 -1.93 10.63 -1.64
C ASN A 21 -1.46 9.81 -0.44
N LEU A 22 -2.15 8.70 -0.14
CA LEU A 22 -1.78 7.77 0.94
C LEU A 22 -0.40 7.17 0.71
N HIS A 23 -0.08 6.78 -0.53
CA HIS A 23 1.24 6.27 -0.90
C HIS A 23 2.34 7.29 -0.60
N ARG A 24 2.17 8.55 -1.04
CA ARG A 24 3.14 9.62 -0.79
C ARG A 24 3.36 9.85 0.70
N GLU A 25 2.28 9.90 1.48
CA GLU A 25 2.34 10.07 2.92
C GLU A 25 3.03 8.89 3.62
N THR A 26 2.70 7.66 3.22
CA THR A 26 3.32 6.45 3.79
C THR A 26 4.82 6.39 3.49
N ARG A 27 5.26 6.80 2.29
CA ARG A 27 6.69 6.95 1.97
C ARG A 27 7.39 7.99 2.84
N ARG A 28 6.72 9.12 3.15
CA ARG A 28 7.27 10.12 4.08
C ARG A 28 7.47 9.52 5.47
N ARG A 29 6.47 8.81 5.99
CA ARG A 29 6.56 8.12 7.29
C ARG A 29 7.67 7.09 7.34
N ARG A 30 7.75 6.22 6.32
CA ARG A 30 8.84 5.23 6.19
C ARG A 30 10.22 5.88 6.24
N ASN A 31 10.41 6.99 5.51
CA ASN A 31 11.71 7.67 5.44
C ASN A 31 12.08 8.38 6.75
N ALA A 32 11.10 8.74 7.58
CA ALA A 32 11.33 9.33 8.90
C ALA A 32 11.56 8.26 9.99
N ALA A 33 11.06 7.04 9.79
CA ALA A 33 11.21 5.93 10.72
C ALA A 33 12.66 5.39 10.73
N ALA A 34 13.12 4.93 11.90
CA ALA A 34 14.39 4.25 12.02
C ALA A 34 14.41 2.99 11.15
N HIS A 35 15.48 2.79 10.38
CA HIS A 35 15.59 1.65 9.49
C HIS A 35 15.50 0.31 10.24
N GLY A 36 14.72 -0.63 9.72
CA GLY A 36 14.48 -1.93 10.37
C GLY A 36 13.56 -1.90 11.59
N SER A 37 13.05 -0.73 11.99
CA SER A 37 12.02 -0.64 13.03
C SER A 37 10.70 -1.26 12.57
N ARG A 38 9.82 -1.60 13.54
CA ARG A 38 8.46 -2.09 13.25
C ARG A 38 7.65 -1.09 12.42
N GLU A 39 7.80 0.21 12.67
CA GLU A 39 7.14 1.26 11.89
C GLU A 39 7.65 1.28 10.45
N HIS A 40 8.98 1.17 10.25
CA HIS A 40 9.58 1.10 8.92
C HIS A 40 9.09 -0.13 8.14
N ALA A 41 9.01 -1.30 8.79
CA ALA A 41 8.49 -2.53 8.18
C ALA A 41 6.99 -2.41 7.82
N ALA A 42 6.16 -1.94 8.77
CA ALA A 42 4.73 -1.74 8.53
C ALA A 42 4.45 -0.75 7.39
N ALA A 43 5.27 0.31 7.27
CA ALA A 43 5.14 1.27 6.18
C ALA A 43 5.52 0.66 4.82
N ILE A 44 6.49 -0.25 4.75
CA ILE A 44 6.82 -1.00 3.53
C ILE A 44 5.65 -1.90 3.12
N ASP A 45 5.10 -2.67 4.08
CA ASP A 45 3.97 -3.56 3.80
C ASP A 45 2.75 -2.79 3.30
N LEU A 46 2.46 -1.63 3.92
CA LEU A 46 1.36 -0.77 3.50
C LEU A 46 1.59 -0.17 2.10
N ILE A 47 2.82 0.26 1.77
CA ILE A 47 3.17 0.74 0.43
C ILE A 47 2.84 -0.34 -0.62
N GLY A 48 3.27 -1.58 -0.40
CA GLY A 48 3.03 -2.67 -1.35
C GLY A 48 1.53 -2.92 -1.57
N ARG A 49 0.72 -2.88 -0.51
CA ARG A 49 -0.74 -3.02 -0.62
C ARG A 49 -1.37 -1.89 -1.44
N ILE A 50 -0.90 -0.65 -1.25
CA ILE A 50 -1.39 0.51 -2.00
C ILE A 50 -1.05 0.39 -3.49
N GLU A 51 0.18 -0.03 -3.82
CA GLU A 51 0.64 -0.19 -5.21
C GLU A 51 -0.18 -1.26 -5.96
N VAL A 52 -0.51 -2.38 -5.31
CA VAL A 52 -1.38 -3.41 -5.87
C VAL A 52 -2.78 -2.85 -6.18
N GLU A 53 -3.38 -2.10 -5.26
CA GLU A 53 -4.72 -1.55 -5.48
C GLU A 53 -4.72 -0.47 -6.58
N ILE A 54 -3.67 0.35 -6.66
CA ILE A 54 -3.49 1.30 -7.76
C ILE A 54 -3.43 0.55 -9.10
N ALA A 55 -2.58 -0.48 -9.21
CA ALA A 55 -2.44 -1.26 -10.43
C ALA A 55 -3.75 -1.94 -10.82
N ARG A 56 -4.54 -2.41 -9.84
CA ARG A 56 -5.88 -2.96 -10.09
C ARG A 56 -6.82 -1.92 -10.68
N LEU A 57 -6.88 -0.72 -10.12
CA LEU A 57 -7.71 0.37 -10.63
C LEU A 57 -7.25 0.80 -12.03
N GLU A 58 -5.95 0.95 -12.25
CA GLU A 58 -5.38 1.34 -13.53
C GLU A 58 -5.66 0.31 -14.63
N ARG A 59 -5.55 -0.99 -14.31
CA ARG A 59 -5.91 -2.07 -15.25
C ARG A 59 -7.41 -2.08 -15.59
N ALA A 60 -8.27 -1.68 -14.65
CA ALA A 60 -9.70 -1.56 -14.93
C ALA A 60 -10.01 -0.36 -15.85
N MET A 61 -9.17 0.68 -15.84
CA MET A 61 -9.29 1.85 -16.71
C MET A 61 -8.76 1.59 -18.12
N ASP A 62 -7.65 0.86 -18.24
CA ASP A 62 -7.02 0.47 -19.51
C ASP A 62 -6.78 -1.05 -19.53
N PRO A 63 -7.81 -1.85 -19.89
CA PRO A 63 -7.71 -3.30 -19.85
C PRO A 63 -6.77 -3.79 -20.95
N PRO A 64 -5.92 -4.80 -20.67
CA PRO A 64 -5.02 -5.36 -21.68
C PRO A 64 -5.83 -5.94 -22.85
N LEU A 65 -5.38 -5.67 -24.07
CA LEU A 65 -5.93 -6.27 -25.28
C LEU A 65 -5.70 -7.78 -25.21
N VAL A 66 -6.79 -8.56 -25.22
CA VAL A 66 -6.80 -10.03 -25.22
C VAL A 66 -6.49 -10.61 -26.60
#